data_AF-A0A9E0Z7U4-F1
#
_entry.id   AF-A0A9E0Z7U4-F1
#
_cell.length_a   1.000
_cell.length_b   1.000
_cell.length_c   1.000
_cell.angle_alpha   90.00
_cell.angle_beta   90.00
_cell.angle_gamma   90.00
#
_symmetry.space_group_name_H-M   'P 1'
#
loop_
_entity.id
_entity.type
_entity.pdbx_description
1 polymer ?
#
loop_
_entity_poly.entity_id
_entity_poly.type
_entity_poly.pdbx_seq_one_letter_code
_entity_poly.pdbx_strand_id
1 'polypeptide(L)'
;MSNMAEKVIRDGSKTKRSKYNRISILAGSMLILIGVLCLILKGMTVEYIDAQGILHENFFLIPIGVACLFSGILTFLIVGIQRFFFRK
;
A
#
# COMPACT_ATOMS: atom_id res chain seq x y z
N MET A 1 41.32 -7.47 -4.21
CA MET A 1 40.51 -7.30 -2.97
C MET A 1 40.32 -8.67 -2.33
N SER A 2 40.34 -8.80 -1.01
CA SER A 2 40.16 -10.09 -0.33
C SER A 2 38.68 -10.51 -0.34
N ASN A 3 38.42 -11.81 -0.45
CA ASN A 3 37.07 -12.39 -0.52
C ASN A 3 36.18 -11.96 0.69
N MET A 4 36.80 -11.75 1.86
CA MET A 4 36.11 -11.25 3.04
C MET A 4 35.58 -9.82 2.88
N ALA A 5 36.35 -8.91 2.28
CA ALA A 5 35.93 -7.52 2.11
C ALA A 5 34.67 -7.42 1.22
N GLU A 6 34.63 -8.21 0.15
CA GLU A 6 33.49 -8.26 -0.77
C GLU A 6 32.24 -8.84 -0.11
N LYS A 7 32.40 -9.88 0.72
CA LYS A 7 31.30 -10.49 1.47
C LYS A 7 30.68 -9.52 2.47
N VAL A 8 31.49 -8.77 3.22
CA VAL A 8 31.01 -7.77 4.20
C VAL A 8 30.22 -6.65 3.53
N ILE A 9 30.71 -6.14 2.39
CA ILE A 9 30.01 -5.09 1.62
C ILE A 9 28.66 -5.62 1.11
N ARG A 10 28.63 -6.85 0.60
CA ARG A 10 27.40 -7.49 0.09
C ARG A 10 26.38 -7.78 1.18
N ASP A 11 26.80 -8.21 2.36
CA ASP A 11 25.87 -8.47 3.46
C ASP A 11 25.31 -7.17 4.05
N GLY A 12 26.10 -6.09 4.07
CA GLY A 12 25.62 -4.75 4.42
C GLY A 12 24.52 -4.24 3.49
N SER A 13 24.68 -4.41 2.17
CA SER A 13 23.67 -3.97 1.20
C SER A 13 22.38 -4.81 1.25
N LYS A 14 22.51 -6.14 1.43
CA LYS A 14 21.37 -7.05 1.63
C LYS A 14 20.55 -6.71 2.89
N THR A 15 21.24 -6.36 3.98
CA THR A 15 20.59 -6.01 5.25
C THR A 15 19.77 -4.73 5.13
N LYS A 16 20.29 -3.70 4.45
CA LYS A 16 19.54 -2.46 4.17
C LYS A 16 18.30 -2.73 3.31
N ARG A 17 18.43 -3.50 2.23
CA ARG A 17 17.32 -3.82 1.31
C ARG A 17 16.20 -4.62 1.99
N SER A 18 16.57 -5.54 2.88
CA SER A 18 15.61 -6.31 3.70
C SER A 18 14.79 -5.42 4.65
N LYS A 19 15.41 -4.38 5.25
CA LYS A 19 14.69 -3.40 6.08
C LYS A 19 13.65 -2.61 5.26
N TYR A 20 14.05 -2.07 4.11
CA TYR A 20 13.13 -1.31 3.25
C TYR A 20 11.96 -2.17 2.74
N ASN A 21 12.20 -3.43 2.37
CA ASN A 21 11.14 -4.34 1.95
C ASN A 21 10.12 -4.65 3.07
N ARG A 22 10.55 -4.67 4.35
CA ARG A 22 9.61 -4.83 5.47
C ARG A 22 8.74 -3.60 5.67
N ILE A 23 9.34 -2.42 5.59
CA ILE A 23 8.62 -1.15 5.74
C ILE A 23 7.63 -0.95 4.59
N SER A 24 8.01 -1.26 3.35
CA SER A 24 7.11 -1.14 2.21
C SER A 24 5.94 -2.12 2.25
N ILE A 25 6.13 -3.36 2.72
CA ILE A 25 5.02 -4.30 2.95
C ILE A 25 4.06 -3.75 4.01
N LEU A 26 4.59 -3.23 5.12
CA LEU A 26 3.77 -2.66 6.19
C LEU A 26 2.96 -1.46 5.68
N ALA A 27 3.60 -0.51 4.99
CA ALA A 27 2.95 0.66 4.41
C ALA A 27 1.88 0.26 3.37
N GLY A 28 2.19 -0.69 2.48
CA GLY A 28 1.23 -1.21 1.49
C GLY A 28 0.02 -1.88 2.14
N SER A 29 0.23 -2.65 3.22
CA SER A 29 -0.87 -3.28 3.96
C SER A 29 -1.79 -2.26 4.65
N MET A 30 -1.22 -1.20 5.22
CA MET A 30 -1.98 -0.10 5.82
C MET A 30 -2.80 0.65 4.76
N LEU A 31 -2.21 0.91 3.59
CA LEU A 31 -2.91 1.55 2.45
C LEU A 31 -4.10 0.73 1.99
N ILE A 32 -3.96 -0.60 1.90
CA ILE A 32 -5.08 -1.49 1.55
C ILE A 32 -6.19 -1.40 2.60
N LEU A 33 -5.84 -1.51 3.88
CA LEU A 33 -6.81 -1.42 4.97
C LEU A 33 -7.57 -0.09 4.95
N ILE A 34 -6.87 1.03 4.80
CA ILE A 34 -7.47 2.37 4.70
C ILE A 34 -8.40 2.45 3.49
N GLY A 35 -7.97 1.95 2.33
CA GLY A 35 -8.79 1.96 1.12
C GLY A 35 -10.08 1.15 1.26
N VAL A 36 -10.02 -0.04 1.88
CA VAL A 36 -11.22 -0.85 2.21
C VAL A 36 -12.13 -0.09 3.17
N LEU A 37 -11.58 0.48 4.23
CA LEU A 37 -12.32 1.28 5.22
C LEU A 37 -13.06 2.44 4.56
N CYS A 38 -12.43 3.19 3.65
CA CYS A 38 -13.08 4.26 2.90
C CYS A 38 -14.29 3.78 2.10
N LEU A 39 -14.20 2.62 1.44
CA LEU A 39 -15.33 2.07 0.67
C LEU A 39 -16.47 1.58 1.58
N ILE A 40 -16.13 0.96 2.71
CA ILE A 40 -17.13 0.55 3.72
C ILE A 40 -17.84 1.78 4.28
N LEU A 41 -17.07 2.82 4.66
CA LEU A 41 -17.63 4.06 5.18
C LEU A 41 -18.56 4.72 4.17
N LYS A 42 -18.23 4.71 2.87
CA LYS A 42 -19.13 5.21 1.83
C LYS A 42 -20.46 4.47 1.84
N GLY A 43 -20.44 3.14 1.98
CA GLY A 43 -21.65 2.32 2.06
C GLY A 43 -22.47 2.51 3.34
N MET A 44 -21.85 3.03 4.40
CA MET A 44 -22.51 3.29 5.68
C MET A 44 -23.01 4.74 5.82
N THR A 45 -22.42 5.68 5.08
CA THR A 45 -22.84 7.08 5.15
C THR A 45 -24.18 7.30 4.47
N VAL A 46 -25.05 8.05 5.14
CA VAL A 46 -26.39 8.38 4.64
C VAL A 46 -26.27 9.40 3.50
N GLU A 47 -26.91 9.07 2.38
CA GLU A 47 -27.07 9.96 1.23
C GLU A 47 -28.51 10.51 1.28
N TYR A 48 -28.66 11.83 1.23
CA TYR A 48 -29.98 12.45 1.31
C TYR A 48 -30.13 13.57 0.26
N ILE A 49 -31.39 13.82 -0.10
CA ILE A 49 -31.77 14.88 -1.02
C ILE A 49 -32.31 16.04 -0.19
N ASP A 50 -31.72 17.23 -0.35
CA ASP A 50 -32.18 18.44 0.32
C ASP A 50 -33.52 18.93 -0.25
N ALA A 51 -34.20 19.82 0.47
CA ALA A 51 -35.47 20.42 0.05
C ALA A 51 -35.37 21.16 -1.31
N GLN A 52 -34.16 21.54 -1.72
CA GLN A 52 -33.87 22.16 -3.02
C GLN A 52 -33.60 21.14 -4.14
N GLY A 53 -33.70 19.84 -3.86
CA GLY A 53 -33.42 18.75 -4.80
C GLY A 53 -31.93 18.44 -4.98
N ILE A 54 -31.04 18.97 -4.12
CA ILE A 54 -29.59 18.74 -4.19
C ILE A 54 -29.24 17.45 -3.44
N LEU A 55 -28.49 16.56 -4.09
CA LEU A 55 -27.99 15.32 -3.50
C LEU A 55 -26.73 15.59 -2.67
N HIS A 56 -26.78 15.29 -1.38
CA HIS A 56 -25.64 15.31 -0.48
C HIS A 56 -25.11 13.89 -0.27
N GLU A 57 -23.98 13.58 -0.90
CA GLU A 57 -23.29 12.29 -0.79
C GLU A 57 -21.78 12.46 -0.55
N ASN A 58 -21.16 11.46 0.08
CA ASN A 58 -19.72 11.43 0.32
C ASN A 58 -18.96 10.83 -0.87
N PHE A 59 -19.20 11.37 -2.08
CA PHE A 59 -18.60 10.85 -3.32
C PHE A 59 -17.07 10.77 -3.26
N PHE A 60 -16.43 11.69 -2.53
CA PHE A 60 -14.98 11.75 -2.37
C PHE A 60 -14.35 10.49 -1.72
N LEU A 61 -15.12 9.71 -0.94
CA LEU A 61 -14.62 8.45 -0.36
C LEU A 61 -14.31 7.39 -1.43
N ILE A 62 -15.01 7.41 -2.56
CA ILE A 62 -14.83 6.44 -3.65
C ILE A 62 -13.46 6.59 -4.33
N PRO A 63 -13.11 7.76 -4.92
CA PRO A 63 -11.82 7.92 -5.59
C PRO A 63 -10.66 7.79 -4.61
N ILE A 64 -10.79 8.27 -3.36
CA ILE A 64 -9.74 8.11 -2.34
C ILE A 64 -9.57 6.63 -1.98
N GLY A 65 -10.66 5.91 -1.70
CA GLY A 65 -10.63 4.50 -1.36
C GLY A 65 -9.99 3.65 -2.47
N VAL A 66 -10.38 3.90 -3.73
CA VAL A 66 -9.81 3.22 -4.90
C VAL A 66 -8.33 3.56 -5.09
N ALA A 67 -7.92 4.83 -4.93
CA ALA A 67 -6.53 5.22 -5.06
C ALA A 67 -5.63 4.58 -3.96
N CYS A 68 -6.11 4.54 -2.72
CA CYS A 68 -5.42 3.87 -1.61
C CYS A 68 -5.31 2.35 -1.84
N LEU A 69 -6.39 1.70 -2.31
CA LEU A 69 -6.36 0.29 -2.66
C LEU A 69 -5.36 0.01 -3.79
N PHE A 70 -5.42 0.79 -4.86
CA PHE A 70 -4.56 0.62 -6.03
C PHE A 70 -3.08 0.76 -5.67
N SER A 71 -2.73 1.81 -4.93
CA SER A 71 -1.34 2.05 -4.48
C SER A 71 -0.85 0.97 -3.50
N GLY A 72 -1.71 0.51 -2.58
CA GLY A 72 -1.40 -0.56 -1.64
C GLY A 72 -1.16 -1.90 -2.36
N ILE A 73 -2.02 -2.27 -3.31
CA ILE A 73 -1.89 -3.47 -4.13
C ILE A 73 -0.61 -3.42 -4.97
N LEU A 74 -0.34 -2.29 -5.64
CA LEU A 74 0.89 -2.11 -6.42
C LEU A 74 2.14 -2.32 -5.57
N THR A 75 2.16 -1.73 -4.37
CA THR A 75 3.28 -1.88 -3.43
C THR A 75 3.46 -3.34 -3.02
N PHE A 76 2.36 -4.04 -2.74
CA PHE A 76 2.39 -5.46 -2.40
C PHE A 76 2.87 -6.34 -3.56
N LEU A 77 2.43 -6.06 -4.79
CA LEU A 77 2.86 -6.78 -5.99
C LEU A 77 4.34 -6.56 -6.26
N ILE A 78 4.83 -5.32 -6.25
CA ILE A 78 6.23 -5.00 -6.53
C ILE A 78 7.14 -5.69 -5.51
N VAL A 79 6.83 -5.58 -4.22
CA VAL A 79 7.67 -6.16 -3.16
C VAL A 79 7.51 -7.68 -3.11
N GLY A 80 6.30 -8.20 -3.36
CA GLY A 80 6.00 -9.62 -3.48
C GLY A 80 6.80 -10.29 -4.61
N ILE A 81 6.80 -9.69 -5.79
CA ILE A 81 7.58 -10.16 -6.95
C ILE A 81 9.07 -10.11 -6.65
N GLN A 82 9.58 -9.00 -6.09
CA GLN A 82 10.98 -8.89 -5.71
C GLN A 82 11.39 -9.97 -4.71
N ARG A 83 10.54 -10.23 -3.71
CA ARG A 83 10.80 -11.28 -2.71
C ARG A 83 10.72 -12.67 -3.31
N PHE A 84 9.82 -12.92 -4.26
CA PHE A 84 9.71 -14.18 -4.96
C PHE A 84 10.94 -14.47 -5.83
N PHE A 85 11.39 -13.48 -6.61
CA PHE A 85 12.57 -13.61 -7.48
C PHE A 85 13.89 -13.70 -6.72
N PHE A 86 14.09 -12.91 -5.65
CA PHE A 86 15.34 -12.93 -4.86
C PHE A 86 15.42 -14.08 -3.85
N ARG A 87 14.34 -14.84 -3.66
CA ARG A 87 14.32 -16.02 -2.78
C ARG A 87 14.66 -17.32 -3.52
N LYS A 88 14.70 -17.29 -4.85
CA LYS A 88 15.21 -18.39 -5.69
C LYS A 88 16.70 -18.16 -5.98
#